data_AF-A0A955R6S5-F1
#
_entry.id   AF-A0A955R6S5-F1
#
_cell.length_a   1.000
_cell.length_b   1.000
_cell.length_c   1.000
_cell.angle_alpha   90.00
_cell.angle_beta   90.00
_cell.angle_gamma   90.00
#
_symmetry.space_group_name_H-M   'P 1'
#
loop_
_entity.id
_entity.type
_entity.pdbx_description
1 polymer ?
#
loop_
_entity_poly.entity_id
_entity_poly.type
_entity_poly.pdbx_seq_one_letter_code
_entity_poly.pdbx_strand_id
1 'polypeptide(L)'
;MAGPGLTLLLLAAASWAGEKRDAVLELLGAFEEPVAQKNLEALGEGVDVELMAIADDHAVPHSRRGNAVVALQFYPTDPVHTFLVAHLAPGNDALLRRKAAHSLAAFGAAAVPELAPSLADDDTQVRIAVVHALGRIEDPTARTALESRLPQEPEPAVKDAIAKALGAGTP
;
A
#
# COMPACT_ATOMS: atom_id res chain seq x y z
N MET A 1 6.64 17.05 39.87
CA MET A 1 5.35 16.38 40.12
C MET A 1 4.42 16.74 38.98
N ALA A 2 4.10 15.79 38.08
CA ALA A 2 3.09 16.04 37.05
C ALA A 2 1.73 16.20 37.75
N GLY A 3 1.02 17.30 37.48
CA GLY A 3 -0.28 17.56 38.08
C GLY A 3 -1.35 16.55 37.59
N PRO A 4 -2.43 16.34 38.35
CA PRO A 4 -3.46 15.34 38.04
C PRO A 4 -4.09 15.51 36.65
N GLY A 5 -4.12 16.73 36.09
CA GLY A 5 -4.60 17.00 34.74
C GLY A 5 -3.75 16.36 33.63
N LEU A 6 -2.43 16.25 33.81
CA LEU A 6 -1.55 15.66 32.80
C LEU A 6 -1.73 14.14 32.70
N THR A 7 -1.95 13.48 33.84
CA THR A 7 -2.19 12.03 33.91
C THR A 7 -3.54 11.63 33.31
N LEU A 8 -4.59 12.41 33.55
CA LEU A 8 -5.92 12.18 32.95
C LEU A 8 -5.92 12.38 31.42
N LEU A 9 -5.22 13.40 30.92
CA LEU A 9 -5.07 13.64 29.47
C LEU A 9 -4.31 12.51 28.77
N LEU A 10 -3.25 11.98 29.39
CA LEU A 10 -2.48 10.86 28.85
C LEU A 10 -3.28 9.55 28.84
N LEU A 11 -4.06 9.28 29.88
CA LEU A 11 -4.94 8.11 29.94
C LEU A 11 -6.06 8.17 28.89
N ALA A 12 -6.68 9.35 28.70
CA ALA A 12 -7.70 9.55 27.69
C ALA A 12 -7.15 9.45 26.24
N ALA A 13 -5.94 9.96 25.99
CA ALA A 13 -5.27 9.81 24.70
C ALA A 13 -4.92 8.35 24.41
N ALA A 14 -4.47 7.59 25.42
CA ALA A 14 -4.16 6.17 25.28
C ALA A 14 -5.43 5.33 25.08
N SER A 15 -6.54 5.63 25.77
CA SER A 15 -7.81 4.93 25.56
C SER A 15 -8.38 5.21 24.18
N TRP A 16 -8.30 6.45 23.71
CA TRP A 16 -8.72 6.82 22.35
C TRP A 16 -7.87 6.16 21.27
N ALA A 17 -6.55 6.06 21.47
CA ALA A 17 -5.66 5.33 20.56
C ALA A 17 -6.02 3.84 20.50
N GLY A 18 -6.35 3.22 21.64
CA GLY A 18 -6.83 1.84 21.70
C GLY A 18 -8.16 1.64 20.96
N GLU A 19 -9.16 2.47 21.24
CA GLU A 19 -10.47 2.41 20.57
C GLU A 19 -10.35 2.58 19.05
N LYS A 20 -9.49 3.49 18.59
CA LYS A 20 -9.23 3.69 17.16
C LYS A 20 -8.58 2.46 16.53
N ARG A 21 -7.54 1.91 17.18
CA ARG A 21 -6.86 0.71 16.68
C ARG A 21 -7.84 -0.45 16.50
N ASP A 22 -8.71 -0.68 17.47
CA ASP A 22 -9.72 -1.74 17.41
C ASP A 22 -10.71 -1.50 16.26
N ALA A 23 -11.19 -0.26 16.08
CA ALA A 23 -12.07 0.10 14.97
C ALA A 23 -11.41 -0.07 13.59
N VAL A 24 -10.13 0.30 13.46
CA VAL A 24 -9.37 0.07 12.22
C VAL A 24 -9.22 -1.43 11.96
N LEU A 25 -8.83 -2.22 12.97
CA LEU A 25 -8.68 -3.68 12.85
C LEU A 25 -9.98 -4.39 12.46
N GLU A 26 -11.12 -3.90 12.96
CA GLU A 26 -12.45 -4.37 12.56
C GLU A 26 -12.69 -4.15 11.07
N LEU A 27 -12.47 -2.91 10.58
CA LEU A 27 -12.60 -2.59 9.16
C LEU A 27 -11.66 -3.44 8.28
N LEU A 28 -10.42 -3.63 8.72
CA LEU A 28 -9.42 -4.44 7.99
C LEU A 28 -9.75 -5.94 7.98
N GLY A 29 -10.65 -6.41 8.85
CA GLY A 29 -11.06 -7.80 8.98
C GLY A 29 -12.30 -8.18 8.17
N ALA A 30 -12.99 -7.23 7.53
CA ALA A 30 -14.19 -7.51 6.76
C ALA A 30 -13.86 -8.40 5.54
N PHE A 31 -14.28 -9.67 5.59
CA PHE A 31 -13.99 -10.65 4.54
C PHE A 31 -14.84 -10.47 3.28
N GLU A 32 -15.95 -9.74 3.38
CA GLU A 32 -16.97 -9.65 2.33
C GLU A 32 -16.85 -8.40 1.46
N GLU A 33 -16.29 -7.30 1.98
CA GLU A 33 -16.15 -6.05 1.23
C GLU A 33 -14.75 -5.44 1.38
N PRO A 34 -14.15 -4.92 0.29
CA PRO A 34 -12.96 -4.09 0.38
C PRO A 34 -13.18 -2.91 1.34
N VAL A 35 -12.13 -2.54 2.08
CA VAL A 35 -12.19 -1.41 3.02
C VAL A 35 -12.59 -0.14 2.28
N ALA A 36 -13.79 0.38 2.55
CA ALA A 36 -14.29 1.58 1.93
C ALA A 36 -13.61 2.82 2.53
N GLN A 37 -13.06 3.69 1.69
CA GLN A 37 -12.41 4.95 2.09
C GLN A 37 -13.25 5.75 3.09
N LYS A 38 -14.55 5.93 2.81
CA LYS A 38 -15.49 6.66 3.68
C LYS A 38 -15.55 6.13 5.12
N ASN A 39 -15.34 4.82 5.32
CA ASN A 39 -15.40 4.21 6.65
C ASN A 39 -14.14 4.54 7.44
N LEU A 40 -12.98 4.61 6.77
CA LEU A 40 -11.72 5.03 7.38
C LEU A 40 -11.73 6.53 7.69
N GLU A 41 -12.25 7.35 6.78
CA GLU A 41 -12.40 8.80 6.99
C GLU A 41 -13.30 9.13 8.19
N ALA A 42 -14.35 8.33 8.42
CA ALA A 42 -15.22 8.49 9.58
C ALA A 42 -14.52 8.30 10.93
N LEU A 43 -13.36 7.64 10.96
CA LEU A 43 -12.54 7.45 12.18
C LEU A 43 -11.67 8.68 12.52
N GLY A 44 -11.63 9.68 11.64
CA GLY A 44 -10.99 10.97 11.87
C GLY A 44 -9.47 10.99 11.62
N GLU A 45 -8.79 11.96 12.23
CA GLU A 45 -7.36 12.21 12.00
C GLU A 45 -6.45 11.08 12.52
N GLY A 46 -5.31 10.85 11.86
CA GLY A 46 -4.28 9.90 12.28
C GLY A 46 -4.60 8.43 11.98
N VAL A 47 -5.57 8.14 11.12
CA VAL A 47 -5.87 6.78 10.65
C VAL A 47 -4.73 6.23 9.79
N ASP A 48 -4.08 7.07 8.99
CA ASP A 48 -2.87 6.73 8.23
C ASP A 48 -1.72 6.26 9.15
N VAL A 49 -1.50 6.94 10.27
CA VAL A 49 -0.50 6.55 11.29
C VAL A 49 -0.85 5.18 11.88
N GLU A 50 -2.12 4.96 12.21
CA GLU A 50 -2.57 3.68 12.76
C GLU A 50 -2.47 2.54 11.73
N LEU A 51 -2.79 2.81 10.46
CA LEU A 51 -2.63 1.84 9.36
C LEU A 51 -1.16 1.45 9.18
N MET A 52 -0.23 2.41 9.21
CA MET A 52 1.21 2.12 9.18
C MET A 52 1.65 1.28 10.39
N ALA A 53 1.19 1.62 11.59
CA ALA A 53 1.49 0.86 12.81
C ALA A 53 0.93 -0.58 12.76
N ILE A 54 -0.27 -0.78 12.22
CA ILE A 54 -0.88 -2.11 12.03
C ILE A 54 -0.11 -2.92 10.98
N ALA A 55 0.33 -2.29 9.89
CA ALA A 55 1.11 -2.96 8.85
C ALA A 55 2.46 -3.49 9.38
N ASP A 56 3.11 -2.80 10.31
CA ASP A 56 4.37 -3.22 10.94
C ASP A 56 4.20 -4.16 12.14
N ASP A 57 3.00 -4.29 12.69
CA ASP A 57 2.76 -5.16 13.85
C ASP A 57 2.68 -6.64 13.45
N HIS A 58 3.76 -7.39 13.74
CA HIS A 58 3.84 -8.82 13.47
C HIS A 58 2.89 -9.69 14.30
N ALA A 59 2.28 -9.16 15.37
CA ALA A 59 1.22 -9.84 16.10
C ALA A 59 -0.12 -9.78 15.37
N VAL A 60 -0.29 -8.82 14.45
CA VAL A 60 -1.49 -8.73 13.60
C VAL A 60 -1.42 -9.78 12.49
N PRO A 61 -2.52 -10.52 12.21
CA PRO A 61 -2.55 -11.49 11.13
C PRO A 61 -2.10 -10.91 9.79
N HIS A 62 -1.36 -11.70 9.03
CA HIS A 62 -0.72 -11.28 7.78
C HIS A 62 -1.69 -10.66 6.77
N SER A 63 -2.92 -11.19 6.68
CA SER A 63 -3.98 -10.63 5.84
C SER A 63 -4.38 -9.22 6.23
N ARG A 64 -4.53 -8.94 7.54
CA ARG A 64 -4.89 -7.60 8.06
C ARG A 64 -3.76 -6.61 7.88
N ARG A 65 -2.51 -7.00 8.12
CA ARG A 65 -1.33 -6.17 7.82
C ARG A 65 -1.35 -5.74 6.35
N GLY A 66 -1.60 -6.70 5.47
CA GLY A 66 -1.76 -6.41 4.06
C GLY A 66 -2.94 -5.47 3.76
N ASN A 67 -4.10 -5.68 4.37
CA ASN A 67 -5.23 -4.77 4.16
C ASN A 67 -4.92 -3.35 4.65
N ALA A 68 -4.14 -3.20 5.72
CA ALA A 68 -3.66 -1.91 6.18
C ALA A 68 -2.79 -1.24 5.10
N VAL A 69 -1.83 -1.96 4.52
CA VAL A 69 -1.00 -1.47 3.41
C VAL A 69 -1.86 -1.03 2.22
N VAL A 70 -2.91 -1.77 1.86
CA VAL A 70 -3.82 -1.38 0.77
C VAL A 70 -4.62 -0.13 1.09
N ALA A 71 -5.08 0.02 2.33
CA ALA A 71 -5.87 1.16 2.77
C ALA A 71 -5.08 2.48 2.77
N LEU A 72 -3.76 2.41 2.89
CA LEU A 72 -2.87 3.57 2.81
C LEU A 72 -2.97 4.32 1.46
N GLN A 73 -3.46 3.69 0.40
CA GLN A 73 -3.69 4.38 -0.88
C GLN A 73 -4.69 5.55 -0.78
N PHE A 74 -5.56 5.55 0.24
CA PHE A 74 -6.52 6.63 0.51
C PHE A 74 -5.88 7.84 1.22
N TYR A 75 -4.61 7.74 1.61
CA TYR A 75 -3.87 8.76 2.34
C TYR A 75 -2.56 9.08 1.60
N PRO A 76 -2.59 9.75 0.43
CA PRO A 76 -1.41 10.02 -0.38
C PRO A 76 -0.55 11.17 0.21
N THR A 77 0.02 10.94 1.39
CA THR A 77 0.90 11.88 2.10
C THR A 77 2.37 11.43 2.01
N ASP A 78 3.33 12.33 2.21
CA ASP A 78 4.76 12.00 2.16
C ASP A 78 5.18 10.87 3.15
N PRO A 79 4.67 10.82 4.40
CA PRO A 79 4.93 9.70 5.29
C PRO A 79 4.44 8.38 4.72
N VAL A 80 3.25 8.36 4.13
CA VAL A 80 2.68 7.15 3.54
C VAL A 80 3.45 6.72 2.29
N HIS A 81 3.86 7.65 1.44
CA HIS A 81 4.75 7.36 0.31
C HIS A 81 6.03 6.65 0.80
N THR A 82 6.72 7.27 1.75
CA THR A 82 7.97 6.75 2.34
C THR A 82 7.76 5.35 2.91
N PHE A 83 6.67 5.15 3.64
CA PHE A 83 6.31 3.86 4.23
C PHE A 83 6.07 2.77 3.18
N LEU A 84 5.30 3.08 2.13
CA LEU A 84 4.99 2.14 1.07
C LEU A 84 6.23 1.76 0.24
N VAL A 85 7.13 2.72 -0.02
CA VAL A 85 8.42 2.45 -0.67
C VAL A 85 9.26 1.49 0.18
N ALA A 86 9.32 1.70 1.49
CA ALA A 86 9.99 0.77 2.40
C ALA A 86 9.35 -0.63 2.36
N HIS A 87 8.03 -0.73 2.26
CA HIS A 87 7.28 -1.99 2.17
C HIS A 87 7.39 -2.71 0.81
N LEU A 88 7.78 -2.00 -0.25
CA LEU A 88 8.09 -2.58 -1.56
C LEU A 88 9.48 -3.27 -1.59
N ALA A 89 10.36 -2.99 -0.62
CA ALA A 89 11.72 -3.49 -0.62
C ALA A 89 11.80 -5.03 -0.55
N PRO A 90 12.78 -5.68 -1.22
CA PRO A 90 12.90 -7.15 -1.30
C PRO A 90 12.94 -7.91 0.03
N GLY A 91 13.31 -7.23 1.13
CA GLY A 91 13.36 -7.84 2.47
C GLY A 91 11.99 -8.09 3.11
N ASN A 92 10.92 -7.49 2.60
CA ASN A 92 9.56 -7.75 3.07
C ASN A 92 8.98 -9.00 2.42
N ASP A 93 7.95 -9.59 3.04
CA ASP A 93 7.24 -10.70 2.42
C ASP A 93 6.53 -10.28 1.12
N ALA A 94 6.35 -11.23 0.20
CA ALA A 94 5.80 -10.96 -1.12
C ALA A 94 4.36 -10.38 -1.09
N LEU A 95 3.57 -10.70 -0.06
CA LEU A 95 2.21 -10.16 0.07
C LEU A 95 2.26 -8.66 0.34
N LEU A 96 3.12 -8.22 1.27
CA LEU A 96 3.30 -6.81 1.58
C LEU A 96 3.90 -6.05 0.38
N ARG A 97 4.90 -6.61 -0.30
CA ARG A 97 5.47 -5.98 -1.52
C ARG A 97 4.41 -5.76 -2.60
N ARG A 98 3.57 -6.77 -2.87
CA ARG A 98 2.45 -6.66 -3.83
C ARG A 98 1.47 -5.55 -3.46
N LYS A 99 1.10 -5.48 -2.18
CA LYS A 99 0.11 -4.52 -1.69
C LYS A 99 0.70 -3.10 -1.63
N ALA A 100 1.98 -2.97 -1.33
CA ALA A 100 2.72 -1.72 -1.42
C ALA A 100 2.76 -1.22 -2.86
N ALA A 101 3.13 -2.08 -3.83
CA ALA A 101 3.13 -1.74 -5.25
C ALA A 101 1.74 -1.26 -5.71
N HIS A 102 0.67 -1.97 -5.33
CA HIS A 102 -0.70 -1.58 -5.64
C HIS A 102 -1.05 -0.19 -5.11
N SER A 103 -0.62 0.14 -3.88
CA SER A 103 -0.99 1.37 -3.19
C SER A 103 -0.16 2.57 -3.65
N LEU A 104 1.09 2.34 -4.04
CA LEU A 104 1.96 3.35 -4.65
C LEU A 104 1.39 3.94 -5.93
N ALA A 105 0.50 3.24 -6.64
CA ALA A 105 -0.18 3.78 -7.81
C ALA A 105 -0.99 5.06 -7.51
N ALA A 106 -1.47 5.24 -6.27
CA ALA A 106 -2.19 6.44 -5.86
C ALA A 106 -1.33 7.72 -5.89
N PHE A 107 0.00 7.58 -5.95
CA PHE A 107 0.96 8.69 -6.05
C PHE A 107 1.29 9.07 -7.51
N GLY A 108 0.70 8.37 -8.48
CA GLY A 108 0.86 8.69 -9.91
C GLY A 108 2.30 8.58 -10.40
N ALA A 109 2.68 9.47 -11.31
CA ALA A 109 4.00 9.48 -11.95
C ALA A 109 5.17 9.57 -10.94
N ALA A 110 4.94 10.17 -9.77
CA ALA A 110 5.96 10.33 -8.74
C ALA A 110 6.46 8.99 -8.17
N ALA A 111 5.65 7.92 -8.22
CA ALA A 111 6.02 6.59 -7.72
C ALA A 111 6.69 5.69 -8.77
N VAL A 112 6.80 6.14 -10.03
CA VAL A 112 7.38 5.33 -11.11
C VAL A 112 8.86 4.96 -10.84
N PRO A 113 9.73 5.88 -10.38
CA PRO A 113 11.12 5.56 -10.08
C PRO A 113 11.29 4.45 -9.03
N GLU A 114 10.36 4.35 -8.08
CA GLU A 114 10.36 3.37 -7.00
C GLU A 114 9.72 2.04 -7.44
N LEU A 115 8.69 2.09 -8.29
CA LEU A 115 8.02 0.89 -8.82
C LEU A 115 8.83 0.18 -9.90
N ALA A 116 9.50 0.92 -10.79
CA ALA A 116 10.15 0.36 -11.98
C ALA A 116 11.20 -0.71 -11.66
N PRO A 117 12.07 -0.59 -10.63
CA PRO A 117 13.02 -1.65 -10.26
C PRO A 117 12.33 -2.97 -9.91
N SER A 118 11.13 -2.92 -9.29
CA SER A 118 10.37 -4.10 -8.90
C SER A 118 9.69 -4.82 -10.06
N LEU A 119 9.79 -4.30 -11.30
CA LEU A 119 9.50 -5.08 -12.51
C LEU A 119 10.42 -6.29 -12.65
N ALA A 120 11.56 -6.31 -11.95
CA ALA A 120 12.49 -7.43 -11.89
C ALA A 120 12.44 -8.22 -10.58
N ASP A 121 11.40 -8.03 -9.74
CA ASP A 121 11.24 -8.78 -8.50
C ASP A 121 11.23 -10.30 -8.74
N ASP A 122 11.85 -11.08 -7.86
CA ASP A 122 11.94 -12.53 -7.98
C ASP A 122 10.55 -13.20 -7.91
N ASP A 123 9.61 -12.59 -7.19
CA ASP A 123 8.24 -13.09 -7.07
C ASP A 123 7.38 -12.63 -8.25
N THR A 124 6.87 -13.60 -9.01
CA THR A 124 6.02 -13.37 -10.19
C THR A 124 4.75 -12.57 -9.86
N GLN A 125 4.16 -12.76 -8.68
CA GLN A 125 2.96 -12.02 -8.28
C GLN A 125 3.27 -10.57 -7.90
N VAL A 126 4.45 -10.29 -7.36
CA VAL A 126 4.96 -8.91 -7.19
C VAL A 126 5.13 -8.24 -8.54
N ARG A 127 5.78 -8.90 -9.51
CA ARG A 127 5.92 -8.33 -10.87
C ARG A 127 4.58 -7.98 -11.49
N ILE A 128 3.57 -8.86 -11.41
CA ILE A 128 2.21 -8.58 -11.90
C ILE A 128 1.61 -7.35 -11.19
N ALA A 129 1.76 -7.25 -9.87
CA ALA A 129 1.24 -6.11 -9.11
C ALA A 129 1.89 -4.79 -9.53
N VAL A 130 3.20 -4.78 -9.76
CA VAL A 130 3.95 -3.62 -10.26
C VAL A 130 3.51 -3.25 -11.67
N VAL A 131 3.30 -4.22 -12.55
CA VAL A 131 2.79 -3.99 -13.90
C VAL A 131 1.41 -3.35 -13.87
N HIS A 132 0.51 -3.85 -13.03
CA HIS A 132 -0.82 -3.25 -12.86
C HIS A 132 -0.75 -1.84 -12.26
N ALA A 133 0.15 -1.60 -11.31
CA ALA A 133 0.36 -0.28 -10.71
C ALA A 133 0.84 0.73 -11.76
N LEU A 134 1.89 0.38 -12.52
CA LEU A 134 2.42 1.22 -13.60
C LEU A 134 1.38 1.44 -14.72
N GLY A 135 0.59 0.42 -15.05
CA GLY A 135 -0.52 0.55 -16.00
C GLY A 135 -1.61 1.52 -15.54
N ARG A 136 -1.92 1.56 -14.23
CA ARG A 136 -2.87 2.51 -13.63
C ARG A 136 -2.37 3.95 -13.59
N ILE A 137 -1.06 4.16 -13.57
CA ILE A 137 -0.45 5.50 -13.47
C ILE A 137 -0.59 6.28 -14.79
N GLU A 138 -0.71 5.57 -15.94
CA GLU A 138 -0.92 6.16 -17.26
C GLU A 138 0.11 7.26 -17.66
N ASP A 139 1.34 7.16 -17.14
CA ASP A 139 2.43 8.10 -17.42
C ASP A 139 3.39 7.56 -18.50
N PRO A 140 3.95 8.41 -19.40
CA PRO A 140 4.91 7.97 -20.41
C PRO A 140 6.13 7.24 -19.85
N THR A 141 6.63 7.63 -18.67
CA THR A 141 7.77 6.96 -18.03
C THR A 141 7.38 5.57 -17.51
N ALA A 142 6.16 5.39 -17.01
CA ALA A 142 5.63 4.08 -16.65
C ALA A 142 5.50 3.18 -17.90
N ARG A 143 5.01 3.74 -19.01
CA ARG A 143 4.96 3.04 -20.30
C ARG A 143 6.34 2.60 -20.77
N THR A 144 7.34 3.49 -20.73
CA THR A 144 8.73 3.16 -21.11
C THR A 144 9.31 2.05 -20.23
N ALA A 145 9.03 2.04 -18.93
CA ALA A 145 9.47 0.98 -18.03
C ALA A 145 8.87 -0.39 -18.41
N LEU A 146 7.58 -0.42 -18.72
CA LEU A 146 6.88 -1.61 -19.19
C LEU A 146 7.40 -2.12 -20.54
N GLU A 147 7.59 -1.24 -21.51
CA GLU A 147 8.17 -1.56 -22.83
C GLU A 147 9.59 -2.14 -22.71
N SER A 148 10.39 -1.59 -21.79
CA SER A 148 11.75 -2.05 -21.51
C SER A 148 11.78 -3.42 -20.82
N ARG A 149 10.79 -3.72 -19.97
CA ARG A 149 10.68 -5.01 -19.27
C ARG A 149 10.20 -6.14 -20.18
N LEU A 150 9.25 -5.88 -21.08
CA LEU A 150 8.60 -6.90 -21.91
C LEU A 150 9.56 -7.90 -22.60
N PRO A 151 10.65 -7.48 -23.28
CA PRO A 151 11.55 -8.42 -23.96
C PRO A 151 12.36 -9.30 -23.01
N GLN A 152 12.51 -8.90 -21.75
CA GLN A 152 13.32 -9.58 -20.74
C GLN A 152 12.49 -10.46 -19.80
N GLU A 153 11.16 -10.31 -19.80
CA GLU A 153 10.29 -11.07 -18.90
C GLU A 153 10.27 -12.55 -19.30
N PRO A 154 10.58 -13.49 -18.38
CA PRO A 154 10.48 -14.91 -18.67
C PRO A 154 9.04 -15.45 -18.55
N GLU A 155 8.24 -14.92 -17.61
CA GLU A 155 6.96 -15.54 -17.25
C GLU A 155 5.82 -15.11 -18.19
N PRO A 156 5.13 -16.06 -18.85
CA PRO A 156 4.03 -15.75 -19.77
C PRO A 156 2.92 -14.90 -19.14
N ALA A 157 2.54 -15.20 -17.90
CA ALA A 157 1.49 -14.45 -17.19
C ALA A 157 1.87 -12.98 -16.97
N VAL A 158 3.16 -12.69 -16.75
CA VAL A 158 3.65 -11.31 -16.59
C VAL A 158 3.73 -10.61 -17.95
N LYS A 159 4.14 -11.31 -19.02
CA LYS A 159 4.08 -10.76 -20.39
C LYS A 159 2.66 -10.34 -20.78
N ASP A 160 1.68 -11.18 -20.49
CA ASP A 160 0.27 -10.88 -20.77
C ASP A 160 -0.20 -9.66 -19.97
N ALA A 161 0.21 -9.54 -18.70
CA ALA A 161 -0.08 -8.37 -17.89
C ALA A 161 0.57 -7.10 -18.48
N ILE A 162 1.82 -7.17 -18.93
CA ILE A 162 2.53 -6.04 -19.55
C ILE A 162 1.84 -5.62 -20.84
N ALA A 163 1.51 -6.58 -21.70
CA ALA A 163 0.81 -6.31 -22.97
C ALA A 163 -0.56 -5.66 -22.74
N LYS A 164 -1.32 -6.13 -21.74
CA LYS A 164 -2.60 -5.51 -21.35
C LYS A 164 -2.42 -4.08 -20.85
N ALA A 165 -1.43 -3.84 -19.98
CA ALA A 165 -1.14 -2.50 -19.45
C ALA A 165 -0.73 -1.53 -20.59
N LEU A 166 0.06 -1.99 -21.55
CA LEU A 166 0.48 -1.19 -22.71
C LEU A 166 -0.65 -0.94 -23.73
N GLY A 167 -1.61 -1.87 -23.83
CA GLY A 167 -2.76 -1.78 -24.73
C GLY A 167 -3.94 -0.98 -24.15
N ALA A 168 -4.04 -0.86 -22.82
CA ALA A 168 -5.06 -0.04 -22.18
C ALA A 168 -4.83 1.48 -22.38
N GLY A 169 -3.57 1.90 -22.60
CA GLY A 169 -3.18 3.30 -22.81
C GLY A 169 -3.20 3.78 -24.27
N THR A 170 -3.99 3.16 -25.16
CA THR A 170 -4.21 3.73 -26.51
C THR A 170 -5.29 4.81 -26.46
N PRO A 171 -4.99 6.08 -26.85
CA PRO A 171 -6.02 7.09 -27.05
C PRO A 171 -6.94 6.77 -28.24
#